data_AF-A0A1L9R549-F1
#
_entry.id   AF-A0A1L9R549-F1
#
_cell.length_a   1.000
_cell.length_b   1.000
_cell.length_c   1.000
_cell.angle_alpha   90.00
_cell.angle_beta   90.00
_cell.angle_gamma   90.00
#
_symmetry.space_group_name_H-M   'P 1'
#
loop_
_entity.id
_entity.type
_entity.pdbx_description
1 polymer ?
#
loop_
_entity_poly.entity_id
_entity_poly.type
_entity_poly.pdbx_seq_one_letter_code
_entity_poly.pdbx_strand_id
1 'polypeptide(L)'
;MAAAEHVITINDERPMELPTLPPNQGLEAVKDMVFGSAAGMAGKVIEYPFDTVKVRLQSQPDHLPLRYNGPLDCFRQSFRADGFRGLYRGISAPLAGAAVENSCLFFSYRIIQDALKATIYSSTDSLPFLALLFSGAASGSITSLALTPIELIKCKMQIPVEGSVTRAPGPMSLIVSVFRQDGLLGFWRGQMGTFIRETGGGAAWFGGYEGVSGLFRAYYSPSPSANKSTSESVSLPVWQQMVAGAAAGISYNFLFFPADTIKSRMQTEDMTQAAVRCERQTFWDAGKALWRQQGLRGMYRGCGITCARSAPSSAFIFSVYEGLRNYFQKELELLSTKAIAAKATAYCPYSKFRVGACILTQTGEYITGANVENVSFPVGTCAERVAFGTAVVAGHQDFKAIAVTSDITPGASPCGMCRQFMREFTTPSFPVYMYDGEGNHIMMTMGELLPSSFGPNDLPK
;
A
#
# COMPACT_ATOMS: atom_id res chain seq x y z
N MET A 1 -41.69 -34.14 -11.51
CA MET A 1 -41.41 -32.81 -12.06
C MET A 1 -40.45 -32.12 -11.11
N ALA A 2 -39.21 -31.98 -11.55
CA ALA A 2 -38.08 -31.51 -10.76
C ALA A 2 -38.10 -29.98 -10.63
N ALA A 3 -37.88 -29.49 -9.41
CA ALA A 3 -37.31 -28.17 -9.15
C ALA A 3 -36.11 -28.42 -8.23
N ALA A 4 -34.93 -28.53 -8.86
CA ALA A 4 -33.67 -28.82 -8.21
C ALA A 4 -33.18 -27.61 -7.43
N GLU A 5 -32.69 -27.90 -6.23
CA GLU A 5 -32.05 -26.98 -5.30
C GLU A 5 -30.82 -26.33 -5.96
N HIS A 6 -30.80 -25.00 -5.99
CA HIS A 6 -29.57 -24.24 -6.25
C HIS A 6 -28.70 -24.28 -4.99
N VAL A 7 -28.05 -25.42 -4.74
CA VAL A 7 -26.94 -25.52 -3.80
C VAL A 7 -25.73 -24.88 -4.48
N ILE A 8 -25.33 -23.72 -3.98
CA ILE A 8 -24.08 -23.08 -4.34
C ILE A 8 -22.95 -23.93 -3.72
N THR A 9 -22.41 -24.85 -4.50
CA THR A 9 -21.20 -25.61 -4.14
C THR A 9 -20.00 -24.66 -4.23
N ILE A 10 -19.58 -24.14 -3.08
CA ILE A 10 -18.30 -23.46 -2.92
C ILE A 10 -17.22 -24.57 -2.96
N ASN A 11 -16.63 -24.81 -4.13
CA ASN A 11 -15.49 -25.71 -4.25
C ASN A 11 -14.29 -25.13 -3.48
N ASP A 12 -13.86 -25.87 -2.46
CA ASP A 12 -12.87 -25.51 -1.43
C ASP A 12 -11.39 -25.61 -1.91
N GLU A 13 -11.14 -25.59 -3.21
CA GLU A 13 -9.81 -25.81 -3.80
C GLU A 13 -9.49 -24.77 -4.87
N ARG A 14 -9.40 -23.49 -4.51
CA ARG A 14 -8.69 -22.51 -5.33
C ARG A 14 -7.53 -21.93 -4.54
N PRO A 15 -6.28 -22.31 -4.87
CA PRO A 15 -5.13 -21.68 -4.27
C PRO A 15 -5.21 -20.18 -4.56
N MET A 16 -4.95 -19.45 -3.49
CA MET A 16 -4.94 -18.00 -3.43
C MET A 16 -3.86 -17.47 -4.37
N GLU A 17 -4.27 -16.64 -5.34
CA GLU A 17 -3.37 -15.77 -6.09
C GLU A 17 -3.38 -14.39 -5.42
N LEU A 18 -2.78 -14.30 -4.23
CA LEU A 18 -1.88 -13.16 -4.01
C LEU A 18 -0.79 -13.27 -5.09
N PRO A 19 -0.21 -12.18 -5.62
CA PRO A 19 0.93 -12.28 -6.53
C PRO A 19 1.95 -13.22 -5.89
N THR A 20 1.99 -14.48 -6.33
CA THR A 20 2.84 -15.50 -5.75
C THR A 20 4.19 -15.12 -6.25
N LEU A 21 4.97 -14.65 -5.30
CA LEU A 21 6.15 -13.91 -5.64
C LEU A 21 7.22 -14.87 -6.23
N PRO A 22 7.55 -14.89 -7.56
CA PRO A 22 8.75 -15.56 -8.06
C PRO A 22 10.01 -15.07 -7.34
N PRO A 23 11.05 -15.93 -7.25
CA PRO A 23 12.15 -15.81 -6.27
C PRO A 23 13.09 -14.58 -6.38
N ASN A 24 12.80 -13.60 -7.25
CA ASN A 24 13.66 -12.44 -7.53
C ASN A 24 12.98 -11.08 -7.20
N GLN A 25 12.12 -11.04 -6.17
CA GLN A 25 11.13 -9.97 -5.95
C GLN A 25 11.27 -9.12 -4.68
N GLY A 26 12.48 -8.82 -4.24
CA GLY A 26 12.66 -7.81 -3.18
C GLY A 26 12.24 -6.41 -3.65
N LEU A 27 12.76 -5.99 -4.80
CA LEU A 27 12.59 -4.62 -5.28
C LEU A 27 11.21 -4.38 -5.94
N GLU A 28 10.66 -5.33 -6.69
CA GLU A 28 9.30 -5.21 -7.24
C GLU A 28 8.25 -5.16 -6.11
N ALA A 29 8.38 -5.98 -5.08
CA ALA A 29 7.51 -5.90 -3.90
C ALA A 29 7.65 -4.56 -3.17
N VAL A 30 8.87 -4.02 -3.06
CA VAL A 30 9.10 -2.68 -2.49
C VAL A 30 8.49 -1.59 -3.37
N LYS A 31 8.56 -1.70 -4.70
CA LYS A 31 7.91 -0.76 -5.63
C LYS A 31 6.40 -0.79 -5.48
N ASP A 32 5.79 -1.97 -5.48
CA ASP A 32 4.35 -2.13 -5.25
C ASP A 32 3.94 -1.60 -3.87
N MET A 33 4.77 -1.81 -2.84
CA MET A 33 4.55 -1.26 -1.51
C MET A 33 4.64 0.27 -1.49
N VAL A 34 5.59 0.87 -2.21
CA VAL A 34 5.74 2.33 -2.33
C VAL A 34 4.58 2.93 -3.11
N PHE A 35 4.18 2.32 -4.23
CA PHE A 35 3.03 2.76 -5.02
C PHE A 35 1.73 2.61 -4.25
N GLY A 36 1.54 1.49 -3.54
CA GLY A 36 0.40 1.26 -2.65
C GLY A 36 0.35 2.27 -1.51
N SER A 37 1.50 2.58 -0.89
CA SER A 37 1.60 3.58 0.18
C SER A 37 1.31 5.00 -0.32
N ALA A 38 1.86 5.37 -1.49
CA ALA A 38 1.59 6.66 -2.12
C ALA A 38 0.12 6.81 -2.52
N ALA A 39 -0.47 5.77 -3.13
CA ALA A 39 -1.89 5.74 -3.47
C ALA A 39 -2.77 5.82 -2.21
N GLY A 40 -2.41 5.13 -1.12
CA GLY A 40 -3.11 5.20 0.16
C GLY A 40 -3.07 6.60 0.79
N MET A 41 -1.90 7.26 0.80
CA MET A 41 -1.77 8.64 1.27
C MET A 41 -2.60 9.61 0.42
N ALA A 42 -2.56 9.45 -0.90
CA ALA A 42 -3.35 10.25 -1.83
C ALA A 42 -4.86 10.04 -1.61
N GLY A 43 -5.30 8.80 -1.36
CA GLY A 43 -6.67 8.47 -0.96
C GLY A 43 -7.09 9.19 0.32
N LYS A 44 -6.23 9.21 1.35
CA LYS A 44 -6.50 9.91 2.62
C LYS A 44 -6.78 11.41 2.43
N VAL A 45 -6.15 12.07 1.46
CA VAL A 45 -6.39 13.49 1.17
C VAL A 45 -7.82 13.74 0.69
N ILE A 46 -8.40 12.83 -0.10
CA ILE A 46 -9.78 12.94 -0.58
C ILE A 46 -10.78 12.48 0.49
N GLU A 47 -10.42 11.49 1.31
CA GLU A 47 -11.26 11.00 2.40
C GLU A 47 -11.37 12.00 3.55
N TYR A 48 -10.35 12.84 3.76
CA TYR A 48 -10.23 13.65 4.97
C TYR A 48 -11.43 14.58 5.27
N PRO A 49 -12.04 15.26 4.27
CA PRO A 49 -13.27 16.03 4.50
C PRO A 49 -14.44 15.18 4.99
N PHE A 50 -14.59 13.95 4.49
CA PHE A 50 -15.64 13.02 4.91
C PHE A 50 -15.40 12.52 6.33
N ASP A 51 -14.15 12.21 6.69
CA ASP A 51 -13.74 11.85 8.04
C ASP A 51 -14.05 12.97 9.04
N THR A 52 -13.76 14.22 8.67
CA THR A 52 -14.03 15.39 9.52
C THR A 52 -15.54 15.54 9.78
N VAL A 53 -16.38 15.34 8.76
CA VAL A 53 -17.84 15.36 8.93
C VAL A 53 -18.34 14.19 9.79
N LYS A 54 -17.78 12.97 9.60
CA LYS A 54 -18.09 11.79 10.43
C LYS A 54 -17.84 12.09 11.91
N VAL A 55 -16.63 12.56 12.25
CA VAL A 55 -16.25 12.80 13.65
C VAL A 55 -17.08 13.91 14.26
N ARG A 56 -17.32 15.03 13.55
CA ARG A 56 -18.20 16.11 14.02
C ARG A 56 -19.65 15.69 14.26
N LEU A 57 -20.17 14.72 13.50
CA LEU A 57 -21.50 14.14 13.72
C LEU A 57 -21.55 13.15 14.88
N GLN A 58 -20.46 12.42 15.12
CA GLN A 58 -20.36 11.42 16.19
C GLN A 58 -20.09 12.05 17.56
N SER A 59 -19.40 13.19 17.59
CA SER A 59 -19.00 13.88 18.83
C SER A 59 -20.03 14.91 19.34
N GLN A 60 -21.25 14.95 18.80
CA GLN A 60 -22.24 15.94 19.22
C GLN A 60 -22.72 15.64 20.65
N PRO A 61 -22.74 16.64 21.55
CA PRO A 61 -23.24 16.46 22.92
C PRO A 61 -24.74 16.15 22.91
N ASP A 62 -25.11 15.01 23.51
CA ASP A 62 -26.49 14.49 23.55
C ASP A 62 -27.47 15.37 24.39
N HIS A 63 -26.94 16.36 25.13
CA HIS A 63 -27.66 17.19 26.10
C HIS A 63 -28.08 18.56 25.56
N LEU A 64 -27.66 18.92 24.35
CA LEU A 64 -28.01 20.16 23.65
C LEU A 64 -28.82 19.84 22.38
N PRO A 65 -29.63 20.78 21.86
CA PRO A 65 -30.28 20.58 20.57
C PRO A 65 -29.24 20.24 19.50
N LEU A 66 -29.57 19.29 18.63
CA LEU A 66 -28.68 18.79 17.58
C LEU A 66 -28.11 19.96 16.76
N ARG A 67 -26.79 20.20 16.87
CA ARG A 67 -26.10 21.27 16.14
C ARG A 67 -26.10 21.05 14.63
N TYR A 68 -26.18 19.79 14.19
CA TYR A 68 -26.23 19.38 12.79
C TYR A 68 -27.38 18.39 12.61
N ASN A 69 -28.28 18.68 11.66
CA ASN A 69 -29.42 17.81 11.36
C ASN A 69 -29.05 16.64 10.42
N GLY A 70 -27.83 16.66 9.86
CA GLY A 70 -27.31 15.58 9.03
C GLY A 70 -25.92 15.88 8.44
N PRO A 71 -25.37 14.96 7.63
CA PRO A 71 -24.03 15.10 7.04
C PRO A 71 -23.88 16.28 6.10
N LEU A 72 -24.87 16.55 5.26
CA LEU A 72 -24.85 17.67 4.31
C LEU A 72 -24.95 19.03 5.03
N ASP A 73 -25.75 19.08 6.09
CA ASP A 73 -25.86 20.28 6.94
C ASP A 73 -24.56 20.54 7.70
N CYS A 74 -23.96 19.49 8.28
CA CYS A 74 -22.64 19.56 8.90
C CYS A 74 -21.57 20.04 7.92
N PHE A 75 -21.52 19.48 6.70
CA PHE A 75 -20.58 19.89 5.67
C PHE A 75 -20.78 21.36 5.27
N ARG A 76 -22.03 21.79 5.01
CA ARG A 76 -22.35 23.17 4.62
C ARG A 76 -22.00 24.18 5.70
N GLN A 77 -22.32 23.88 6.97
CA GLN A 77 -21.98 24.73 8.10
C GLN A 77 -20.46 24.79 8.32
N SER A 78 -19.78 23.64 8.23
CA SER A 78 -18.32 23.55 8.35
C SER A 78 -17.60 24.35 7.27
N PHE A 79 -18.08 24.25 6.03
CA PHE A 79 -17.52 24.99 4.90
C PHE A 79 -17.75 26.51 5.03
N ARG A 80 -18.90 26.93 5.56
CA ARG A 80 -19.19 28.35 5.81
C ARG A 80 -18.41 28.93 6.99
N ALA A 81 -18.16 28.13 8.04
CA ALA A 81 -17.49 28.59 9.25
C ALA A 81 -15.96 28.59 9.10
N ASP A 82 -15.37 27.48 8.65
CA ASP A 82 -13.91 27.29 8.65
C ASP A 82 -13.29 27.32 7.23
N GLY A 83 -14.12 27.36 6.18
CA GLY A 83 -13.67 27.29 4.79
C GLY A 83 -13.01 25.95 4.40
N PHE A 84 -12.42 25.91 3.21
CA PHE A 84 -11.74 24.71 2.70
C PHE A 84 -10.54 24.30 3.56
N ARG A 85 -9.74 25.26 4.04
CA ARG A 85 -8.60 24.99 4.93
C ARG A 85 -9.03 24.42 6.29
N GLY A 86 -10.24 24.75 6.73
CA GLY A 86 -10.85 24.21 7.95
C GLY A 86 -11.13 22.71 7.89
N LEU A 87 -11.65 22.24 6.76
CA LEU A 87 -11.93 20.81 6.51
C LEU A 87 -10.66 19.95 6.48
N TYR A 88 -9.51 20.56 6.13
CA TYR A 88 -8.21 19.91 6.07
C TYR A 88 -7.35 20.12 7.33
N ARG A 89 -7.89 20.79 8.34
CA ARG A 89 -7.17 21.05 9.58
C ARG A 89 -6.86 19.74 10.29
N GLY A 90 -5.58 19.48 10.54
CA GLY A 90 -5.14 18.30 11.28
C GLY A 90 -4.84 17.06 10.44
N ILE A 91 -4.78 17.17 9.11
CA ILE A 91 -4.50 16.04 8.21
C ILE A 91 -3.14 15.35 8.44
N SER A 92 -2.17 16.03 9.06
CA SER A 92 -0.85 15.47 9.35
C SER A 92 -0.89 14.25 10.29
N ALA A 93 -1.77 14.24 11.28
CA ALA A 93 -1.91 13.10 12.20
C ALA A 93 -2.43 11.83 11.50
N PRO A 94 -3.50 11.86 10.68
CA PRO A 94 -3.91 10.70 9.87
C PRO A 94 -2.90 10.29 8.80
N LEU A 95 -2.16 11.22 8.18
CA LEU A 95 -1.11 10.86 7.23
C LEU A 95 0.04 10.12 7.92
N ALA A 96 0.48 10.62 9.08
CA ALA A 96 1.46 9.91 9.91
C ALA A 96 0.92 8.55 10.39
N GLY A 97 -0.36 8.50 10.78
CA GLY A 97 -1.05 7.27 11.16
C GLY A 97 -1.04 6.23 10.04
N ALA A 98 -1.37 6.62 8.81
CA ALA A 98 -1.37 5.73 7.66
C ALA A 98 0.04 5.20 7.33
N ALA A 99 1.08 6.04 7.47
CA ALA A 99 2.46 5.61 7.26
C ALA A 99 2.91 4.56 8.30
N VAL A 100 2.57 4.78 9.57
CA VAL A 100 2.85 3.84 10.68
C VAL A 100 2.03 2.57 10.51
N GLU A 101 0.75 2.69 10.17
CA GLU A 101 -0.16 1.57 9.91
C GLU A 101 0.40 0.64 8.82
N ASN A 102 0.72 1.17 7.65
CA ASN A 102 1.26 0.37 6.55
C ASN A 102 2.59 -0.28 6.93
N SER A 103 3.48 0.47 7.58
CA SER A 103 4.80 -0.03 7.98
C SER A 103 4.69 -1.17 9.00
N CYS A 104 3.87 -0.99 10.04
CA CYS A 104 3.62 -2.02 11.06
C CYS A 104 2.90 -3.24 10.47
N LEU A 105 1.93 -3.02 9.57
CA LEU A 105 1.16 -4.10 8.95
C LEU A 105 2.07 -4.99 8.12
N PHE A 106 2.83 -4.43 7.16
CA PHE A 106 3.71 -5.22 6.30
C PHE A 106 4.81 -5.93 7.08
N PHE A 107 5.46 -5.24 8.03
CA PHE A 107 6.51 -5.82 8.86
C PHE A 107 5.98 -6.99 9.71
N SER A 108 4.86 -6.78 10.42
CA SER A 108 4.27 -7.81 11.26
C SER A 108 3.75 -8.98 10.44
N TYR A 109 3.12 -8.69 9.30
CA TYR A 109 2.62 -9.70 8.37
C TYR A 109 3.74 -10.60 7.87
N ARG A 110 4.89 -10.02 7.47
CA ARG A 110 6.06 -10.78 7.02
C ARG A 110 6.61 -11.68 8.12
N ILE A 111 6.80 -11.15 9.32
CA ILE A 111 7.30 -11.92 10.46
C ILE A 111 6.37 -13.10 10.78
N ILE A 112 5.05 -12.88 10.77
CA ILE A 112 4.08 -13.94 11.07
C ILE A 112 4.11 -15.01 9.97
N GLN A 113 4.19 -14.62 8.70
CA GLN A 113 4.32 -15.58 7.59
C GLN A 113 5.61 -16.39 7.67
N ASP A 114 6.74 -15.75 7.93
CA ASP A 114 8.04 -16.41 8.07
C ASP A 114 8.04 -17.36 9.28
N ALA A 115 7.41 -16.97 10.40
CA ALA A 115 7.23 -17.83 11.56
C ALA A 115 6.33 -19.04 11.26
N LEU A 116 5.22 -18.86 10.53
CA LEU A 116 4.32 -19.96 10.13
C LEU A 116 5.01 -20.95 9.18
N LYS A 117 5.81 -20.45 8.23
CA LYS A 117 6.64 -21.26 7.34
C LYS A 117 7.83 -21.93 8.03
N ALA A 118 8.26 -21.43 9.18
CA ALA A 118 9.31 -22.08 9.97
C ALA A 118 8.76 -23.16 10.91
N THR A 119 7.48 -23.06 11.30
CA THR A 119 6.89 -23.89 12.37
C THR A 119 5.92 -24.96 11.86
N ILE A 120 5.00 -24.59 10.96
CA ILE A 120 3.84 -25.43 10.61
C ILE A 120 3.89 -25.87 9.15
N TYR A 121 4.34 -25.00 8.25
CA TYR A 121 4.37 -25.24 6.81
C TYR A 121 5.79 -25.44 6.30
N SER A 122 5.99 -26.21 5.23
CA SER A 122 7.31 -26.36 4.60
C SER A 122 7.65 -25.13 3.76
N SER A 123 8.91 -24.67 3.77
CA SER A 123 9.35 -23.40 3.16
C SER A 123 9.05 -23.23 1.66
N THR A 124 8.75 -24.33 0.96
CA THR A 124 8.53 -24.36 -0.50
C THR A 124 7.06 -24.18 -0.90
N ASP A 125 6.11 -24.40 0.01
CA ASP A 125 4.68 -24.38 -0.33
C ASP A 125 4.02 -23.01 -0.09
N SER A 126 3.08 -22.65 -0.96
CA SER A 126 2.21 -21.49 -0.76
C SER A 126 1.32 -21.69 0.46
N LEU A 127 1.28 -20.71 1.37
CA LEU A 127 0.46 -20.75 2.58
C LEU A 127 -1.03 -20.90 2.25
N PRO A 128 -1.79 -21.76 2.97
CA PRO A 128 -3.23 -21.91 2.73
C PRO A 128 -3.99 -20.64 3.14
N PHE A 129 -5.18 -20.44 2.57
CA PHE A 129 -6.02 -19.26 2.79
C PHE A 129 -6.25 -18.93 4.27
N LEU A 130 -6.50 -19.95 5.09
CA LEU A 130 -6.76 -19.77 6.52
C LEU A 130 -5.50 -19.30 7.29
N ALA A 131 -4.31 -19.74 6.89
CA ALA A 131 -3.05 -19.25 7.45
C ALA A 131 -2.79 -17.79 7.06
N LEU A 132 -3.19 -17.39 5.86
CA LEU A 132 -3.09 -16.00 5.41
C LEU A 132 -4.08 -15.10 6.12
N LEU A 133 -5.32 -15.54 6.28
CA LEU A 133 -6.33 -14.83 7.05
C LEU A 133 -5.89 -14.64 8.50
N PHE A 134 -5.31 -15.68 9.10
CA PHE A 134 -4.70 -15.60 10.43
C PHE A 134 -3.54 -14.61 10.48
N SER A 135 -2.63 -14.65 9.49
CA SER A 135 -1.50 -13.71 9.43
C SER A 135 -1.97 -12.26 9.25
N GLY A 136 -3.05 -12.02 8.50
CA GLY A 136 -3.71 -10.72 8.38
C GLY A 136 -4.33 -10.26 9.70
N ALA A 137 -5.07 -11.14 10.38
CA ALA A 137 -5.70 -10.84 11.67
C ALA A 137 -4.66 -10.55 12.78
N ALA A 138 -3.59 -11.36 12.84
CA ALA A 138 -2.51 -11.20 13.81
C ALA A 138 -1.64 -9.96 13.53
N SER A 139 -1.35 -9.64 12.26
CA SER A 139 -0.66 -8.40 11.91
C SER A 139 -1.51 -7.16 12.17
N GLY A 140 -2.82 -7.20 11.88
CA GLY A 140 -3.77 -6.14 12.24
C GLY A 140 -3.86 -5.92 13.75
N SER A 141 -3.82 -7.00 14.53
CA SER A 141 -3.77 -6.95 16.00
C SER A 141 -2.54 -6.18 16.50
N ILE A 142 -1.34 -6.48 15.99
CA ILE A 142 -0.10 -5.79 16.36
C ILE A 142 -0.16 -4.32 15.92
N THR A 143 -0.63 -4.09 14.70
CA THR A 143 -0.76 -2.75 14.10
C THR A 143 -1.69 -1.86 14.92
N SER A 144 -2.78 -2.42 15.48
CA SER A 144 -3.71 -1.68 16.33
C SER A 144 -3.04 -1.02 17.55
N LEU A 145 -1.98 -1.62 18.11
CA LEU A 145 -1.24 -1.05 19.25
C LEU A 145 -0.51 0.23 18.88
N ALA A 146 -0.02 0.32 17.64
CA ALA A 146 0.65 1.51 17.11
C ALA A 146 -0.34 2.58 16.65
N LEU A 147 -1.52 2.19 16.14
CA LEU A 147 -2.53 3.14 15.64
C LEU A 147 -3.31 3.85 16.75
N THR A 148 -3.67 3.15 17.83
CA THR A 148 -4.55 3.71 18.86
C THR A 148 -4.08 5.06 19.43
N PRO A 149 -2.79 5.30 19.78
CA PRO A 149 -2.34 6.63 20.19
C PRO A 149 -2.56 7.71 19.12
N ILE A 150 -2.29 7.38 17.86
CA ILE A 150 -2.37 8.32 16.74
C ILE A 150 -3.83 8.68 16.45
N GLU A 151 -4.72 7.67 16.47
CA GLU A 151 -6.15 7.87 16.27
C GLU A 151 -6.79 8.63 17.43
N LEU A 152 -6.37 8.39 18.67
CA LEU A 152 -6.82 9.18 19.82
C LEU A 152 -6.53 10.68 19.63
N ILE A 153 -5.30 11.01 19.22
CA ILE A 153 -4.89 12.41 18.96
C ILE A 153 -5.67 12.98 17.79
N LYS A 154 -5.86 12.22 16.71
CA LYS A 154 -6.69 12.62 15.55
C LYS A 154 -8.12 12.96 16.00
N CYS A 155 -8.77 12.06 16.73
CA CYS A 155 -10.15 12.25 17.21
C CYS A 155 -10.25 13.50 18.08
N LYS A 156 -9.38 13.67 19.08
CA LYS A 156 -9.38 14.85 19.97
C LYS A 156 -9.15 16.16 19.23
N MET A 157 -8.30 16.18 18.20
CA MET A 157 -8.01 17.37 17.41
C MET A 157 -9.18 17.81 16.51
N GLN A 158 -10.11 16.90 16.19
CA GLN A 158 -11.26 17.15 15.32
C GLN A 158 -12.51 17.63 16.09
N ILE A 159 -12.50 17.55 17.43
CA ILE A 159 -13.58 18.07 18.28
C ILE A 159 -13.54 19.60 18.24
N PRO A 160 -14.64 20.29 17.89
CA PRO A 160 -14.70 21.75 17.97
C PRO A 160 -14.55 22.21 19.43
N VAL A 161 -13.57 23.06 19.72
CA VAL A 161 -13.42 23.67 21.06
C VAL A 161 -14.51 24.74 21.22
N GLU A 162 -15.51 24.48 22.05
CA GLU A 162 -16.52 25.49 22.40
C GLU A 162 -15.92 26.50 23.40
N GLY A 163 -15.95 27.78 23.04
CA GLY A 163 -15.81 28.88 24.00
C GLY A 163 -14.42 29.52 24.18
N SER A 164 -13.37 29.18 23.42
CA SER A 164 -12.08 29.88 23.52
C SER A 164 -11.71 30.69 22.27
N VAL A 165 -11.26 31.93 22.50
CA VAL A 165 -10.64 32.85 21.52
C VAL A 165 -9.22 32.36 21.12
N THR A 166 -8.75 31.26 21.71
CA THR A 166 -7.40 30.74 21.51
C THR A 166 -7.38 29.67 20.41
N ARG A 167 -6.38 29.80 19.53
CA ARG A 167 -6.04 28.89 18.42
C ARG A 167 -6.14 27.43 18.88
N ALA A 168 -7.00 26.62 18.22
CA ALA A 168 -7.18 25.21 18.63
C ALA A 168 -5.81 24.48 18.74
N PRO A 169 -5.63 23.66 19.78
CA PRO A 169 -4.32 23.14 20.18
C PRO A 169 -3.68 22.28 19.08
N GLY A 170 -2.37 22.40 18.95
CA GLY A 170 -1.59 21.52 18.07
C GLY A 170 -1.51 20.09 18.60
N PRO A 171 -1.05 19.13 17.77
CA PRO A 171 -0.92 17.73 18.17
C PRO A 171 0.00 17.57 19.39
N MET A 172 1.10 18.33 19.47
CA MET A 172 2.03 18.28 20.59
C MET A 172 1.41 18.74 21.91
N SER A 173 0.59 19.79 21.90
CA SER A 173 -0.11 20.22 23.12
C SER A 173 -1.13 19.19 23.60
N LEU A 174 -1.78 18.48 22.68
CA LEU A 174 -2.71 17.39 23.02
C LEU A 174 -1.97 16.18 23.61
N ILE A 175 -0.82 15.80 23.04
CA ILE A 175 0.04 14.74 23.57
C ILE A 175 0.45 15.06 25.00
N VAL A 176 0.93 16.29 25.25
CA VAL A 176 1.34 16.72 26.59
C VAL A 176 0.16 16.73 27.56
N SER A 177 -1.02 17.19 27.14
CA SER A 177 -2.20 17.20 28.00
C SER A 177 -2.66 15.79 28.37
N VAL A 178 -2.66 14.85 27.41
CA VAL A 178 -3.04 13.46 27.64
C VAL A 178 -2.04 12.79 28.59
N PHE A 179 -0.74 12.99 28.34
CA PHE A 179 0.30 12.43 29.21
C PHE A 179 0.22 12.96 30.65
N ARG A 180 -0.08 14.26 30.83
CA ARG A 180 -0.22 14.86 32.17
C ARG A 180 -1.46 14.40 32.92
N GLN A 181 -2.54 14.04 32.23
CA GLN A 181 -3.82 13.70 32.85
C GLN A 181 -4.03 12.20 33.04
N ASP A 182 -3.74 11.42 32.00
CA ASP A 182 -4.02 9.98 31.97
C ASP A 182 -2.74 9.12 32.03
N GLY A 183 -1.56 9.74 31.99
CA GLY A 183 -0.27 9.06 31.94
C GLY A 183 -0.04 8.32 30.62
N LEU A 184 0.89 7.36 30.63
CA LEU A 184 1.26 6.59 29.43
C LEU A 184 0.12 5.68 28.94
N LEU A 185 -0.63 5.06 29.85
CA LEU A 185 -1.74 4.16 29.49
C LEU A 185 -2.95 4.91 28.90
N GLY A 186 -3.03 6.23 29.10
CA GLY A 186 -4.07 7.08 28.50
C GLY A 186 -4.11 7.03 26.98
N PHE A 187 -2.96 6.83 26.34
CA PHE A 187 -2.84 6.76 24.89
C PHE A 187 -3.55 5.56 24.26
N TRP A 188 -3.77 4.48 25.02
CA TRP A 188 -4.45 3.27 24.54
C TRP A 188 -5.96 3.27 24.86
N ARG A 189 -6.54 4.44 25.15
CA ARG A 189 -7.98 4.57 25.35
C ARG A 189 -8.74 4.25 24.06
N GLY A 190 -9.61 3.24 24.12
CA GLY A 190 -10.34 2.74 22.95
C GLY A 190 -9.62 1.60 22.19
N GLN A 191 -8.50 1.07 22.71
CA GLN A 191 -7.73 -0.01 22.08
C GLN A 191 -8.58 -1.20 21.66
N MET A 192 -9.55 -1.62 22.48
CA MET A 192 -10.42 -2.76 22.15
C MET A 192 -11.22 -2.53 20.87
N GLY A 193 -11.72 -1.31 20.66
CA GLY A 193 -12.44 -0.96 19.43
C GLY A 193 -11.53 -0.96 18.21
N THR A 194 -10.31 -0.41 18.32
CA THR A 194 -9.30 -0.47 17.26
C THR A 194 -8.92 -1.91 16.96
N PHE A 195 -8.67 -2.72 17.99
CA PHE A 195 -8.31 -4.13 17.86
C PHE A 195 -9.40 -4.92 17.11
N ILE A 196 -10.67 -4.83 17.53
CA ILE A 196 -11.77 -5.51 16.86
C ILE A 196 -11.86 -5.10 15.38
N ARG A 197 -11.72 -3.79 15.11
CA ARG A 197 -11.76 -3.26 13.75
C ARG A 197 -10.58 -3.75 12.91
N GLU A 198 -9.35 -3.70 13.40
CA GLU A 198 -8.18 -4.08 12.59
C GLU A 198 -8.10 -5.60 12.35
N THR A 199 -8.38 -6.40 13.39
CA THR A 199 -8.33 -7.87 13.31
C THR A 199 -9.42 -8.42 12.40
N GLY A 200 -10.65 -7.92 12.50
CA GLY A 200 -11.77 -8.39 11.69
C GLY A 200 -11.92 -7.65 10.36
N GLY A 201 -11.45 -6.42 10.27
CA GLY A 201 -11.60 -5.55 9.12
C GLY A 201 -10.95 -6.11 7.87
N GLY A 202 -9.75 -6.67 7.97
CA GLY A 202 -9.10 -7.34 6.84
C GLY A 202 -9.99 -8.41 6.22
N ALA A 203 -10.57 -9.29 7.05
CA ALA A 203 -11.48 -10.35 6.59
C ALA A 203 -12.73 -9.79 5.89
N ALA A 204 -13.34 -8.75 6.46
CA ALA A 204 -14.50 -8.09 5.85
C ALA A 204 -14.17 -7.39 4.52
N TRP A 205 -13.00 -6.76 4.44
CA TRP A 205 -12.51 -6.13 3.22
C TRP A 205 -12.26 -7.18 2.13
N PHE A 206 -11.49 -8.23 2.45
CA PHE A 206 -11.21 -9.32 1.51
C PHE A 206 -12.47 -10.03 1.06
N GLY A 207 -13.38 -10.36 1.99
CA GLY A 207 -14.65 -11.01 1.66
C GLY A 207 -15.51 -10.15 0.73
N GLY A 208 -15.54 -8.83 0.93
CA GLY A 208 -16.22 -7.91 0.02
C GLY A 208 -15.57 -7.82 -1.36
N TYR A 209 -14.24 -7.77 -1.41
CA TYR A 209 -13.48 -7.70 -2.67
C TYR A 209 -13.63 -8.98 -3.51
N GLU A 210 -13.38 -10.14 -2.90
CA GLU A 210 -13.47 -11.44 -3.60
C GLU A 210 -14.90 -11.83 -3.92
N GLY A 211 -15.86 -11.50 -3.06
CA GLY A 211 -17.28 -11.77 -3.35
C GLY A 211 -17.75 -11.07 -4.63
N VAL A 212 -17.40 -9.78 -4.78
CA VAL A 212 -17.78 -9.00 -5.97
C VAL A 212 -16.92 -9.37 -7.19
N SER A 213 -15.61 -9.56 -7.01
CA SER A 213 -14.73 -10.01 -8.09
C SER A 213 -15.13 -11.39 -8.62
N GLY A 214 -15.51 -12.31 -7.74
CA GLY A 214 -16.04 -13.63 -8.08
C GLY A 214 -17.34 -13.56 -8.86
N LEU A 215 -18.25 -12.65 -8.51
CA LEU A 215 -19.49 -12.41 -9.25
C LEU A 215 -19.22 -11.90 -10.67
N PHE A 216 -18.29 -10.96 -10.84
CA PHE A 216 -17.89 -10.50 -12.18
C PHE A 216 -17.26 -11.61 -13.01
N ARG A 217 -16.33 -12.39 -12.44
CA ARG A 217 -15.71 -13.53 -13.14
C ARG A 217 -16.75 -14.58 -13.55
N ALA A 218 -17.73 -14.87 -12.69
CA ALA A 218 -18.83 -15.79 -12.99
C ALA A 218 -19.74 -15.28 -14.10
N TYR A 219 -20.00 -13.97 -14.16
CA TYR A 219 -20.81 -13.35 -15.20
C TYR A 219 -20.09 -13.28 -16.56
N TYR A 220 -18.76 -13.10 -16.58
CA TYR A 220 -17.94 -12.99 -17.78
C TYR A 220 -17.40 -14.33 -18.33
N SER A 221 -17.82 -15.47 -17.78
CA SER A 221 -17.45 -16.79 -18.31
C SER A 221 -18.53 -17.40 -19.23
N PRO A 222 -18.67 -16.99 -20.51
CA PRO A 222 -19.38 -17.79 -21.50
C PRO A 222 -18.39 -18.47 -22.45
N SER A 223 -18.00 -19.71 -22.16
CA SER A 223 -17.80 -20.79 -23.16
C SER A 223 -17.21 -22.05 -22.49
N PRO A 224 -17.90 -23.21 -22.52
CA PRO A 224 -17.41 -24.48 -21.96
C PRO A 224 -16.47 -25.24 -22.92
N SER A 225 -15.60 -24.56 -23.68
CA SER A 225 -14.76 -25.24 -24.70
C SER A 225 -13.32 -24.72 -24.87
N ALA A 226 -12.75 -24.03 -23.88
CA ALA A 226 -11.31 -23.77 -23.88
C ALA A 226 -10.62 -24.65 -22.83
N ASN A 227 -9.63 -25.43 -23.29
CA ASN A 227 -8.86 -26.39 -22.52
C ASN A 227 -8.36 -25.82 -21.18
N LYS A 228 -8.62 -26.58 -20.11
CA LYS A 228 -8.04 -26.41 -18.78
C LYS A 228 -6.53 -26.72 -18.80
N SER A 229 -5.71 -25.80 -19.29
CA SER A 229 -4.26 -25.92 -19.16
C SER A 229 -3.54 -24.59 -19.40
N THR A 230 -3.96 -23.55 -18.68
CA THR A 230 -3.16 -22.36 -18.29
C THR A 230 -4.13 -21.42 -17.58
N SER A 231 -4.29 -21.59 -16.27
CA SER A 231 -4.93 -20.57 -15.42
C SER A 231 -3.97 -19.39 -15.28
N GLU A 232 -3.76 -18.63 -16.35
CA GLU A 232 -3.38 -17.23 -16.21
C GLU A 232 -4.67 -16.49 -15.85
N SER A 233 -4.76 -15.99 -14.63
CA SER A 233 -5.91 -15.24 -14.16
C SER A 233 -6.16 -14.03 -15.06
N VAL A 234 -7.23 -14.08 -15.85
CA VAL A 234 -7.67 -12.93 -16.65
C VAL A 234 -7.94 -11.79 -15.68
N SER A 235 -6.99 -10.85 -15.62
CA SER A 235 -7.08 -9.68 -14.76
C SER A 235 -8.36 -8.90 -15.09
N LEU A 236 -9.17 -8.62 -14.08
CA LEU A 236 -10.43 -7.90 -14.28
C LEU A 236 -10.14 -6.48 -14.79
N PRO A 237 -10.98 -5.92 -15.69
CA PRO A 237 -10.90 -4.52 -16.07
C PRO A 237 -10.86 -3.61 -14.84
N VAL A 238 -10.11 -2.52 -14.92
CA VAL A 238 -9.87 -1.60 -13.79
C VAL A 238 -11.16 -1.13 -13.13
N TRP A 239 -12.19 -0.79 -13.91
CA TRP A 239 -13.47 -0.35 -13.36
C TRP A 239 -14.17 -1.43 -12.52
N GLN A 240 -13.99 -2.72 -12.84
CA GLN A 240 -14.54 -3.83 -12.04
C GLN A 240 -13.76 -4.00 -10.74
N GLN A 241 -12.44 -3.84 -10.79
CA GLN A 241 -11.59 -3.82 -9.59
C GLN A 241 -11.94 -2.63 -8.68
N MET A 242 -12.27 -1.46 -9.26
CA MET A 242 -12.74 -0.29 -8.52
C MET A 242 -14.07 -0.57 -7.81
N VAL A 243 -15.02 -1.23 -8.48
CA VAL A 243 -16.32 -1.62 -7.88
C VAL A 243 -16.13 -2.65 -6.77
N ALA A 244 -15.27 -3.66 -6.99
CA ALA A 244 -14.92 -4.65 -5.97
C ALA A 244 -14.23 -3.99 -4.76
N GLY A 245 -13.31 -3.05 -4.99
CA GLY A 245 -12.66 -2.25 -3.94
C GLY A 245 -13.64 -1.37 -3.17
N ALA A 246 -14.61 -0.75 -3.85
CA ALA A 246 -15.66 0.03 -3.19
C ALA A 246 -16.55 -0.86 -2.31
N ALA A 247 -16.93 -2.05 -2.80
CA ALA A 247 -17.70 -3.02 -2.04
C ALA A 247 -16.92 -3.56 -0.83
N ALA A 248 -15.62 -3.83 -0.99
CA ALA A 248 -14.71 -4.18 0.09
C ALA A 248 -14.67 -3.10 1.18
N GLY A 249 -14.53 -1.84 0.78
CA GLY A 249 -14.57 -0.69 1.69
C GLY A 249 -15.92 -0.54 2.39
N ILE A 250 -17.04 -0.75 1.69
CA ILE A 250 -18.39 -0.72 2.30
C ILE A 250 -18.54 -1.86 3.31
N SER A 251 -18.15 -3.09 2.96
CA SER A 251 -18.20 -4.27 3.83
C SER A 251 -17.39 -4.05 5.12
N TYR A 252 -16.14 -3.58 4.98
CA TYR A 252 -15.27 -3.22 6.09
C TYR A 252 -15.94 -2.22 7.05
N ASN A 253 -16.41 -1.10 6.50
CA ASN A 253 -16.96 -0.02 7.32
C ASN A 253 -18.31 -0.42 7.93
N PHE A 254 -19.14 -1.18 7.22
CA PHE A 254 -20.47 -1.55 7.69
C PHE A 254 -20.42 -2.58 8.83
N LEU A 255 -19.64 -3.66 8.68
CA LEU A 255 -19.58 -4.75 9.67
C LEU A 255 -18.97 -4.30 10.99
N PHE A 256 -17.94 -3.46 10.95
CA PHE A 256 -17.22 -2.99 12.14
C PHE A 256 -17.61 -1.57 12.59
N PHE A 257 -18.63 -0.97 11.95
CA PHE A 257 -19.15 0.35 12.32
C PHE A 257 -19.56 0.47 13.81
N PRO A 258 -20.19 -0.55 14.42
CA PRO A 258 -20.57 -0.48 15.83
C PRO A 258 -19.37 -0.33 16.76
N ALA A 259 -18.27 -1.07 16.49
CA ALA A 259 -17.05 -0.99 17.28
C ALA A 259 -16.38 0.39 17.14
N ASP A 260 -16.41 0.94 15.93
CA ASP A 260 -15.93 2.27 15.59
C ASP A 260 -16.70 3.38 16.34
N THR A 261 -18.02 3.25 16.43
CA THR A 261 -18.89 4.24 17.10
C THR A 261 -18.68 4.22 18.61
N ILE A 262 -18.56 3.04 19.22
CA ILE A 262 -18.27 2.90 20.66
C ILE A 262 -16.88 3.50 20.97
N LYS A 263 -15.87 3.17 20.16
CA LYS A 263 -14.52 3.73 20.28
C LYS A 263 -14.52 5.25 20.17
N SER A 264 -15.14 5.79 19.11
CA SER A 264 -15.19 7.23 18.86
C SER A 264 -15.78 7.97 20.05
N ARG A 265 -16.94 7.50 20.58
CA ARG A 265 -17.53 8.07 21.80
C ARG A 265 -16.60 8.00 23.01
N MET A 266 -15.99 6.83 23.26
CA MET A 266 -15.05 6.68 24.37
C MET A 266 -13.83 7.60 24.25
N GLN A 267 -13.38 7.93 23.04
CA GLN A 267 -12.25 8.80 22.76
C GLN A 267 -12.62 10.29 22.79
N THR A 268 -13.88 10.62 22.50
CA THR A 268 -14.42 12.00 22.50
C THR A 268 -15.08 12.41 23.82
N GLU A 269 -15.41 11.47 24.71
CA GLU A 269 -15.88 11.79 26.06
C GLU A 269 -14.80 12.58 26.82
N ASP A 270 -14.97 13.90 26.81
CA ASP A 270 -14.03 14.86 27.36
C ASP A 270 -13.85 14.75 28.89
N MET A 271 -12.64 15.15 29.28
CA MET A 271 -12.08 15.22 30.63
C MET A 271 -12.95 15.92 31.69
N THR A 272 -14.01 16.62 31.29
CA THR A 272 -14.95 17.34 32.17
C THR A 272 -15.84 16.42 33.00
N GLN A 273 -16.21 15.23 32.51
CA GLN A 273 -16.99 14.27 33.29
C GLN A 273 -16.16 13.15 33.93
N ALA A 274 -15.00 12.82 33.36
CA ALA A 274 -14.09 11.84 33.96
C ALA A 274 -13.56 12.30 35.32
N ALA A 275 -13.32 13.60 35.50
CA ALA A 275 -12.96 14.21 36.78
C ALA A 275 -14.12 14.23 37.81
N VAL A 276 -15.38 14.15 37.36
CA VAL A 276 -16.57 14.23 38.22
C VAL A 276 -17.11 12.86 38.60
N ARG A 277 -16.93 11.82 37.75
CA ARG A 277 -17.49 10.48 38.00
C ARG A 277 -16.51 9.41 38.47
N CYS A 278 -15.19 9.62 38.43
CA CYS A 278 -14.15 8.67 38.90
C CYS A 278 -14.21 7.22 38.36
N GLU A 279 -15.19 6.85 37.52
CA GLU A 279 -15.32 5.52 36.95
C GLU A 279 -14.97 5.54 35.47
N ARG A 280 -13.88 4.85 35.12
CA ARG A 280 -13.51 4.56 33.74
C ARG A 280 -14.52 3.57 33.16
N GLN A 281 -15.28 3.98 32.15
CA GLN A 281 -16.18 3.06 31.45
C GLN A 281 -15.37 2.07 30.59
N THR A 282 -15.69 0.78 30.72
CA THR A 282 -15.13 -0.23 29.82
C THR A 282 -15.81 -0.14 28.45
N PHE A 283 -15.19 -0.75 27.42
CA PHE A 283 -15.78 -0.82 26.08
C PHE A 283 -17.18 -1.44 26.08
N TRP A 284 -17.40 -2.45 26.92
CA TRP A 284 -18.69 -3.11 27.08
C TRP A 284 -19.72 -2.23 27.79
N ASP A 285 -19.30 -1.45 28.78
CA ASP A 285 -20.20 -0.54 29.50
C ASP A 285 -20.63 0.63 28.62
N ALA A 286 -19.68 1.22 27.87
CA ALA A 286 -19.97 2.26 26.88
C ALA A 286 -20.90 1.74 25.78
N GLY A 287 -20.66 0.52 25.28
CA GLY A 287 -21.53 -0.14 24.31
C GLY A 287 -22.94 -0.41 24.85
N LYS A 288 -23.05 -0.91 26.08
CA LYS A 288 -24.34 -1.17 26.74
C LYS A 288 -25.10 0.13 27.03
N ALA A 289 -24.40 1.20 27.43
CA ALA A 289 -24.98 2.52 27.61
C ALA A 289 -25.53 3.09 26.29
N LEU A 290 -24.74 2.99 25.22
CA LEU A 290 -25.16 3.43 23.87
C LEU A 290 -26.38 2.64 23.38
N TRP A 291 -26.39 1.32 23.57
CA TRP A 291 -27.51 0.47 23.20
C TRP A 291 -28.79 0.85 23.95
N ARG A 292 -28.69 1.12 25.26
CA ARG A 292 -29.85 1.54 26.07
C ARG A 292 -30.37 2.92 25.71
N GLN A 293 -29.51 3.86 25.31
CA GLN A 293 -29.90 5.24 24.99
C GLN A 293 -30.45 5.42 23.58
N GLN A 294 -29.78 4.84 22.57
CA GLN A 294 -30.04 5.12 21.15
C GLN A 294 -30.29 3.86 20.31
N GLY A 295 -30.13 2.67 20.90
CA GLY A 295 -30.30 1.39 20.23
C GLY A 295 -29.43 1.24 18.97
N LEU A 296 -29.93 0.46 18.01
CA LEU A 296 -29.23 0.17 16.75
C LEU A 296 -28.99 1.42 15.89
N ARG A 297 -29.91 2.39 15.91
CA ARG A 297 -29.76 3.67 15.19
C ARG A 297 -28.58 4.49 15.71
N GLY A 298 -28.31 4.45 17.02
CA GLY A 298 -27.15 5.10 17.61
C GLY A 298 -25.82 4.47 17.17
N MET A 299 -25.76 3.14 17.15
CA MET A 299 -24.55 2.40 16.75
C MET A 299 -24.16 2.60 15.29
N TYR A 300 -25.13 2.90 14.41
CA TYR A 300 -24.90 3.14 12.97
C TYR A 300 -24.98 4.61 12.56
N ARG A 301 -24.97 5.53 13.53
CA ARG A 301 -25.01 6.98 13.27
C ARG A 301 -23.73 7.42 12.55
N GLY A 302 -23.89 7.86 11.30
CA GLY A 302 -22.77 8.22 10.42
C GLY A 302 -22.26 7.09 9.52
N CYS A 303 -22.90 5.91 9.53
CA CYS A 303 -22.50 4.81 8.64
C CYS A 303 -22.68 5.20 7.17
N GLY A 304 -23.78 5.88 6.81
CA GLY A 304 -24.05 6.31 5.45
C GLY A 304 -22.95 7.20 4.84
N ILE A 305 -22.46 8.20 5.58
CA ILE A 305 -21.37 9.07 5.09
C ILE A 305 -20.05 8.29 4.98
N THR A 306 -19.85 7.30 5.84
CA THR A 306 -18.65 6.45 5.84
C THR A 306 -18.66 5.47 4.67
N CYS A 307 -19.80 4.85 4.36
CA CYS A 307 -19.93 4.00 3.17
C CYS A 307 -19.87 4.81 1.87
N ALA A 308 -20.47 6.01 1.86
CA ALA A 308 -20.41 6.92 0.71
C ALA A 308 -18.98 7.36 0.37
N ARG A 309 -18.09 7.46 1.38
CA ARG A 309 -16.66 7.79 1.16
C ARG A 309 -15.90 6.68 0.44
N SER A 310 -16.33 5.42 0.57
CA SER A 310 -15.58 4.26 0.07
C SER A 310 -15.47 4.26 -1.46
N ALA A 311 -16.54 4.64 -2.16
CA ALA A 311 -16.56 4.67 -3.62
C ALA A 311 -15.56 5.67 -4.25
N PRO A 312 -15.56 6.98 -3.90
CA PRO A 312 -14.60 7.94 -4.46
C PRO A 312 -13.17 7.65 -4.01
N SER A 313 -12.97 7.14 -2.79
CA SER A 313 -11.65 6.74 -2.31
C SER A 313 -11.06 5.60 -3.13
N SER A 314 -11.80 4.49 -3.28
CA SER A 314 -11.35 3.35 -4.08
C SER A 314 -11.05 3.77 -5.52
N ALA A 315 -11.93 4.56 -6.14
CA ALA A 315 -11.71 5.04 -7.50
C ALA A 315 -10.39 5.82 -7.66
N PHE A 316 -10.07 6.69 -6.70
CA PHE A 316 -8.87 7.49 -6.74
C PHE A 316 -7.60 6.68 -6.43
N ILE A 317 -7.63 5.80 -5.42
CA ILE A 317 -6.51 4.92 -5.09
C ILE A 317 -6.11 4.10 -6.32
N PHE A 318 -7.08 3.49 -7.01
CA PHE A 318 -6.81 2.74 -8.24
C PHE A 318 -6.27 3.63 -9.36
N SER A 319 -6.84 4.83 -9.56
CA SER A 319 -6.36 5.77 -10.58
C SER A 319 -4.90 6.21 -10.34
N VAL A 320 -4.53 6.46 -9.08
CA VAL A 320 -3.17 6.85 -8.70
C VAL A 320 -2.21 5.67 -8.85
N TYR A 321 -2.58 4.49 -8.37
CA TYR A 321 -1.77 3.28 -8.51
C TYR A 321 -1.52 2.95 -9.98
N GLU A 322 -2.56 2.96 -10.82
CA GLU A 322 -2.43 2.69 -12.24
C GLU A 322 -1.67 3.80 -12.96
N GLY A 323 -1.90 5.08 -12.61
CA GLY A 323 -1.14 6.20 -13.14
C GLY A 323 0.36 6.07 -12.88
N LEU A 324 0.73 5.71 -11.63
CA LEU A 324 2.12 5.45 -11.25
C LEU A 324 2.68 4.23 -11.98
N ARG A 325 1.97 3.10 -11.99
CA ARG A 325 2.40 1.89 -12.67
C ARG A 325 2.63 2.13 -14.17
N ASN A 326 1.69 2.79 -14.85
CA ASN A 326 1.80 3.11 -16.28
C ASN A 326 2.94 4.08 -16.57
N TYR A 327 3.21 5.02 -15.66
CA TYR A 327 4.36 5.92 -15.79
C TYR A 327 5.68 5.14 -15.75
N PHE A 328 5.88 4.28 -14.75
CA PHE A 328 7.09 3.48 -14.62
C PHE A 328 7.23 2.43 -15.73
N GLN A 329 6.12 1.81 -16.15
CA GLN A 329 6.11 0.85 -17.25
C GLN A 329 6.60 1.51 -18.57
N LYS A 330 6.12 2.72 -18.87
CA LYS A 330 6.60 3.48 -20.04
C LYS A 330 8.08 3.82 -19.97
N GLU A 331 8.59 4.18 -18.80
CA GLU A 331 10.04 4.43 -18.63
C GLU A 331 10.87 3.17 -18.94
N LEU A 332 10.41 1.99 -18.49
CA LEU A 332 11.06 0.70 -18.73
C LEU A 332 10.96 0.24 -20.18
N GLU A 333 9.80 0.40 -20.83
CA GLU A 333 9.62 0.09 -22.25
C GLU A 333 10.51 0.97 -23.14
N LEU A 334 10.65 2.26 -22.80
CA LEU A 334 11.56 3.14 -23.52
C LEU A 334 13.02 2.75 -23.30
N LEU A 335 13.38 2.34 -22.08
CA LEU A 335 14.71 1.85 -21.73
C LEU A 335 15.08 0.59 -22.52
N SER A 336 14.16 -0.39 -22.58
CA SER A 336 14.37 -1.64 -23.31
C SER A 336 14.45 -1.41 -24.81
N THR A 337 13.55 -0.60 -25.38
CA THR A 337 13.53 -0.28 -26.82
C THR A 337 14.84 0.37 -27.25
N LYS A 338 15.37 1.30 -26.46
CA LYS A 338 16.66 1.95 -26.73
C LYS A 338 17.84 0.98 -26.60
N ALA A 339 17.82 0.08 -25.62
CA ALA A 339 18.86 -0.92 -25.45
C ALA A 339 18.85 -1.96 -26.60
N ILE A 340 17.68 -2.35 -27.10
CA ILE A 340 17.52 -3.21 -28.29
C ILE A 340 18.04 -2.48 -29.54
N ALA A 341 17.70 -1.19 -29.71
CA ALA A 341 18.23 -0.39 -30.81
C ALA A 341 19.76 -0.27 -30.75
N ALA A 342 20.33 -0.09 -29.56
CA ALA A 342 21.78 -0.05 -29.35
C ALA A 342 22.45 -1.37 -29.73
N LYS A 343 21.83 -2.52 -29.44
CA LYS A 343 22.34 -3.85 -29.83
C LYS A 343 22.57 -3.97 -31.34
N ALA A 344 21.76 -3.31 -32.16
CA ALA A 344 21.93 -3.31 -33.62
C ALA A 344 23.20 -2.57 -34.09
N THR A 345 23.78 -1.70 -33.25
CA THR A 345 25.02 -0.96 -33.53
C THR A 345 26.28 -1.66 -33.03
N ALA A 346 26.16 -2.85 -32.46
CA ALA A 346 27.28 -3.62 -31.94
C ALA A 346 28.31 -3.99 -33.03
N TYR A 347 29.59 -3.81 -32.71
CA TYR A 347 30.69 -4.24 -33.57
C TYR A 347 31.25 -5.55 -33.04
N CYS A 348 30.81 -6.68 -33.61
CA CYS A 348 31.22 -8.02 -33.15
C CYS A 348 31.53 -8.99 -34.31
N PRO A 349 32.58 -8.74 -35.12
CA PRO A 349 32.92 -9.59 -36.26
C PRO A 349 33.44 -10.98 -35.88
N TYR A 350 33.91 -11.20 -34.64
CA TYR A 350 34.53 -12.45 -34.22
C TYR A 350 33.52 -13.37 -33.52
N SER A 351 32.94 -12.94 -32.40
CA SER A 351 32.02 -13.82 -31.65
C SER A 351 30.60 -13.82 -32.23
N LYS A 352 30.24 -12.78 -32.99
CA LYS A 352 28.86 -12.50 -33.44
C LYS A 352 27.85 -12.34 -32.30
N PHE A 353 28.34 -12.16 -31.07
CA PHE A 353 27.52 -11.97 -29.88
C PHE A 353 27.23 -10.48 -29.67
N ARG A 354 26.00 -10.07 -30.02
CA ARG A 354 25.58 -8.67 -29.91
C ARG A 354 24.97 -8.40 -28.54
N VAL A 355 25.44 -7.33 -27.92
CA VAL A 355 24.94 -6.82 -26.64
C VAL A 355 24.67 -5.33 -26.79
N GLY A 356 23.48 -4.91 -26.39
CA GLY A 356 23.12 -3.51 -26.27
C GLY A 356 22.79 -3.16 -24.83
N ALA A 357 23.18 -1.97 -24.40
CA ALA A 357 22.86 -1.45 -23.08
C ALA A 357 22.25 -0.04 -23.20
N CYS A 358 21.34 0.30 -22.30
CA CYS A 358 20.83 1.65 -22.14
C CYS A 358 20.72 1.99 -20.66
N ILE A 359 21.25 3.14 -20.26
CA ILE A 359 21.20 3.64 -18.89
C ILE A 359 20.20 4.79 -18.84
N LEU A 360 19.40 4.81 -17.76
CA LEU A 360 18.55 5.92 -17.38
C LEU A 360 19.25 6.76 -16.31
N THR A 361 19.56 8.01 -16.60
CA THR A 361 20.15 8.96 -15.64
C THR A 361 19.09 9.46 -14.66
N GLN A 362 19.50 10.04 -13.53
CA GLN A 362 18.54 10.70 -12.61
C GLN A 362 17.86 11.93 -13.23
N THR A 363 18.46 12.52 -14.27
CA THR A 363 17.88 13.65 -15.01
C THR A 363 16.84 13.22 -16.05
N GLY A 364 16.63 11.91 -16.24
CA GLY A 364 15.68 11.36 -17.21
C GLY A 364 16.24 11.18 -18.62
N GLU A 365 17.56 11.26 -18.79
CA GLU A 365 18.22 11.04 -20.07
C GLU A 365 18.55 9.57 -20.27
N TYR A 366 18.49 9.13 -21.53
CA TYR A 366 18.73 7.75 -21.92
C TYR A 366 20.02 7.65 -22.72
N ILE A 367 21.01 6.95 -22.18
CA ILE A 367 22.34 6.85 -22.77
C ILE A 367 22.61 5.40 -23.17
N THR A 368 22.83 5.20 -24.46
CA THR A 368 23.00 3.87 -25.07
C THR A 368 24.47 3.50 -25.20
N GLY A 369 24.76 2.21 -25.09
CA GLY A 369 26.05 1.61 -25.40
C GLY A 369 25.88 0.28 -26.12
N ALA A 370 26.86 -0.07 -26.96
CA ALA A 370 26.91 -1.34 -27.67
C ALA A 370 28.29 -1.96 -27.48
N ASN A 371 28.38 -3.29 -27.52
CA ASN A 371 29.68 -3.93 -27.40
C ASN A 371 30.53 -3.71 -28.67
N VAL A 372 31.83 -3.51 -28.44
CA VAL A 372 32.84 -3.32 -29.48
C VAL A 372 33.95 -4.34 -29.27
N GLU A 373 34.07 -5.26 -30.21
CA GLU A 373 35.13 -6.26 -30.23
C GLU A 373 36.40 -5.71 -30.84
N ASN A 374 37.51 -6.30 -30.42
CA ASN A 374 38.82 -6.06 -31.00
C ASN A 374 39.49 -7.41 -31.25
N VAL A 375 40.37 -7.47 -32.25
CA VAL A 375 41.20 -8.66 -32.52
C VAL A 375 41.97 -9.11 -31.28
N SER A 376 42.39 -8.15 -30.45
CA SER A 376 42.88 -8.39 -29.10
C SER A 376 41.70 -8.42 -28.14
N PHE A 377 41.17 -9.61 -27.86
CA PHE A 377 39.98 -9.80 -27.01
C PHE A 377 40.01 -9.05 -25.67
N PRO A 378 41.13 -8.95 -24.92
CA PRO A 378 41.18 -8.21 -23.66
C PRO A 378 40.87 -6.70 -23.80
N VAL A 379 41.03 -6.14 -24.99
CA VAL A 379 40.78 -4.71 -25.29
C VAL A 379 39.32 -4.48 -25.70
N GLY A 380 38.56 -5.54 -25.95
CA GLY A 380 37.13 -5.46 -26.24
C GLY A 380 36.37 -4.76 -25.12
N THR A 381 35.42 -3.89 -25.49
CA THR A 381 34.59 -3.14 -24.54
C THR A 381 33.16 -3.61 -24.61
N CYS A 382 32.61 -3.96 -23.44
CA CYS A 382 31.23 -4.43 -23.32
C CYS A 382 30.25 -3.25 -23.36
N ALA A 383 29.01 -3.52 -23.74
CA ALA A 383 27.98 -2.49 -23.93
C ALA A 383 27.74 -1.65 -22.67
N GLU A 384 27.77 -2.26 -21.49
CA GLU A 384 27.54 -1.59 -20.21
C GLU A 384 28.64 -0.57 -19.92
N ARG A 385 29.91 -0.94 -20.15
CA ARG A 385 31.05 -0.02 -19.98
C ARG A 385 31.01 1.14 -20.97
N VAL A 386 30.58 0.89 -22.22
CA VAL A 386 30.37 1.95 -23.21
C VAL A 386 29.27 2.91 -22.75
N ALA A 387 28.14 2.38 -22.29
CA ALA A 387 27.02 3.21 -21.83
C ALA A 387 27.41 4.07 -20.62
N PHE A 388 28.01 3.47 -19.58
CA PHE A 388 28.42 4.22 -18.38
C PHE A 388 29.56 5.20 -18.70
N GLY A 389 30.56 4.79 -19.49
CA GLY A 389 31.65 5.68 -19.90
C GLY A 389 31.14 6.91 -20.65
N THR A 390 30.22 6.70 -21.59
CA THR A 390 29.56 7.80 -22.32
C THR A 390 28.79 8.72 -21.38
N ALA A 391 28.05 8.14 -20.43
CA ALA A 391 27.27 8.90 -19.47
C ALA A 391 28.14 9.76 -18.53
N VAL A 392 29.25 9.20 -18.05
CA VAL A 392 30.20 9.90 -17.18
C VAL A 392 30.88 11.05 -17.93
N VAL A 393 31.27 10.83 -19.19
CA VAL A 393 31.85 11.89 -20.04
C VAL A 393 30.82 12.99 -20.34
N ALA A 394 29.54 12.63 -20.47
CA ALA A 394 28.44 13.59 -20.59
C ALA A 394 28.12 14.35 -19.29
N GLY A 395 28.80 14.04 -18.17
CA GLY A 395 28.65 14.73 -16.89
C GLY A 395 27.65 14.09 -15.93
N HIS A 396 27.12 12.90 -16.24
CA HIS A 396 26.22 12.18 -15.34
C HIS A 396 27.01 11.21 -14.44
N GLN A 397 26.80 11.30 -13.13
CA GLN A 397 27.40 10.40 -12.14
C GLN A 397 26.35 9.61 -11.35
N ASP A 398 25.08 9.97 -11.45
CA ASP A 398 23.96 9.32 -10.77
C ASP A 398 22.98 8.68 -11.76
N PHE A 399 22.66 7.41 -11.52
CA PHE A 399 21.87 6.59 -12.42
C PHE A 399 20.68 5.95 -11.72
N LYS A 400 19.57 5.79 -12.45
CA LYS A 400 18.31 5.21 -11.95
C LYS A 400 18.17 3.72 -12.29
N ALA A 401 18.55 3.32 -13.49
CA ALA A 401 18.47 1.93 -13.96
C ALA A 401 19.33 1.69 -15.20
N ILE A 402 19.65 0.43 -15.48
CA ILE A 402 20.23 -0.01 -16.76
C ILE A 402 19.43 -1.18 -17.34
N ALA A 403 19.18 -1.15 -18.65
CA ALA A 403 18.75 -2.31 -19.42
C ALA A 403 19.91 -2.86 -20.25
N VAL A 404 20.10 -4.17 -20.22
CA VAL A 404 21.08 -4.91 -21.02
C VAL A 404 20.31 -5.93 -21.85
N THR A 405 20.59 -6.00 -23.13
CA THR A 405 19.89 -6.87 -24.07
C THR A 405 20.89 -7.71 -24.82
N SER A 406 20.54 -8.97 -25.06
CA SER A 406 21.37 -9.91 -25.82
C SER A 406 20.50 -10.68 -26.83
N ASP A 407 21.12 -11.55 -27.62
CA ASP A 407 20.40 -12.41 -28.56
C ASP A 407 20.06 -13.80 -27.98
N ILE A 408 20.46 -14.07 -26.73
CA ILE A 408 20.27 -15.38 -26.08
C ILE A 408 19.10 -15.39 -25.11
N THR A 409 18.56 -16.58 -24.87
CA THR A 409 17.50 -16.86 -23.88
C THR A 409 18.00 -17.93 -22.90
N PRO A 410 18.08 -17.66 -21.58
CA PRO A 410 17.75 -16.40 -20.92
C PRO A 410 18.78 -15.30 -21.22
N GLY A 411 18.39 -14.04 -21.01
CA GLY A 411 19.21 -12.87 -21.28
C GLY A 411 20.57 -12.91 -20.58
N ALA A 412 21.61 -12.44 -21.27
CA ALA A 412 22.98 -12.50 -20.77
C ALA A 412 23.18 -11.57 -19.57
N SER A 413 23.77 -12.10 -18.50
CA SER A 413 24.19 -11.28 -17.37
C SER A 413 25.44 -10.46 -17.71
N PRO A 414 25.58 -9.23 -17.18
CA PRO A 414 26.80 -8.45 -17.31
C PRO A 414 28.03 -9.23 -16.82
N CYS A 415 29.17 -9.08 -17.50
CA CYS A 415 30.39 -9.78 -17.11
C CYS A 415 30.98 -9.21 -15.80
N GLY A 416 31.86 -9.97 -15.13
CA GLY A 416 32.44 -9.55 -13.84
C GLY A 416 33.12 -8.19 -13.86
N MET A 417 33.82 -7.85 -14.96
CA MET A 417 34.45 -6.54 -15.13
C MET A 417 33.42 -5.41 -15.25
N CYS A 418 32.31 -5.64 -15.97
CA CYS A 418 31.21 -4.67 -16.04
C CYS A 418 30.54 -4.51 -14.67
N ARG A 419 30.27 -5.60 -13.97
CA ARG A 419 29.68 -5.55 -12.61
C ARG A 419 30.53 -4.71 -11.66
N GLN A 420 31.84 -4.92 -11.66
CA GLN A 420 32.77 -4.14 -10.84
C GLN A 420 32.84 -2.67 -11.28
N PHE A 421 32.82 -2.39 -12.59
CA PHE A 421 32.82 -1.02 -13.12
C PHE A 421 31.53 -0.27 -12.76
N MET A 422 30.36 -0.92 -12.91
CA MET A 422 29.07 -0.34 -12.55
C MET A 422 29.00 -0.04 -11.04
N ARG A 423 29.60 -0.87 -10.19
CA ARG A 423 29.60 -0.69 -8.73
C ARG A 423 30.21 0.64 -8.27
N GLU A 424 31.15 1.20 -9.03
CA GLU A 424 31.74 2.52 -8.76
C GLU A 424 30.67 3.63 -8.72
N PHE A 425 29.72 3.57 -9.66
CA PHE A 425 28.70 4.60 -9.86
C PHE A 425 27.32 4.22 -9.30
N THR A 426 27.19 3.04 -8.70
CA THR A 426 25.89 2.48 -8.32
C THR A 426 25.88 1.90 -6.91
N THR A 427 24.72 1.96 -6.26
CA THR A 427 24.49 1.33 -4.97
C THR A 427 24.17 -0.17 -5.12
N PRO A 428 24.31 -0.99 -4.05
CA PRO A 428 23.88 -2.39 -4.08
C PRO A 428 22.41 -2.58 -4.46
N SER A 429 21.55 -1.59 -4.23
CA SER A 429 20.13 -1.58 -4.61
C SER A 429 19.86 -1.21 -6.07
N PHE A 430 20.88 -0.88 -6.86
CA PHE A 430 20.70 -0.42 -8.24
C PHE A 430 20.13 -1.53 -9.14
N PRO A 431 19.03 -1.27 -9.88
CA PRO A 431 18.37 -2.30 -10.69
C PRO A 431 19.02 -2.48 -12.07
N VAL A 432 19.28 -3.73 -12.42
CA VAL A 432 19.82 -4.18 -13.71
C VAL A 432 18.78 -5.07 -14.39
N TYR A 433 18.21 -4.61 -15.50
CA TYR A 433 17.24 -5.35 -16.29
C TYR A 433 17.95 -6.08 -17.44
N MET A 434 17.88 -7.41 -17.46
CA MET A 434 18.51 -8.25 -18.47
C MET A 434 17.44 -8.82 -19.39
N TYR A 435 17.38 -8.33 -20.63
CA TYR A 435 16.44 -8.75 -21.65
C TYR A 435 17.03 -9.87 -22.52
N ASP A 436 16.22 -10.89 -22.79
CA ASP A 436 16.51 -11.96 -23.73
C ASP A 436 16.18 -11.58 -25.18
N GLY A 437 16.41 -12.52 -26.11
CA GLY A 437 16.08 -12.34 -27.53
C GLY A 437 14.58 -12.27 -27.84
N GLU A 438 13.72 -12.71 -26.91
CA GLU A 438 12.26 -12.75 -27.03
C GLU A 438 11.59 -11.51 -26.42
N GLY A 439 12.36 -10.69 -25.70
CA GLY A 439 11.87 -9.49 -25.02
C GLY A 439 11.44 -9.73 -23.57
N ASN A 440 11.57 -10.96 -23.05
CA ASN A 440 11.39 -11.20 -21.62
C ASN A 440 12.61 -10.67 -20.86
N HIS A 441 12.40 -10.29 -19.60
CA HIS A 441 13.49 -9.74 -18.80
C HIS A 441 13.54 -10.32 -17.39
N ILE A 442 14.75 -10.36 -16.86
CA ILE A 442 15.03 -10.66 -15.47
C ILE A 442 15.65 -9.41 -14.86
N MET A 443 15.05 -8.89 -13.80
CA MET A 443 15.62 -7.79 -13.02
C MET A 443 16.40 -8.39 -11.85
N MET A 444 17.66 -7.98 -11.71
CA MET A 444 18.48 -8.26 -10.53
C MET A 444 19.10 -6.96 -10.02
N THR A 445 19.34 -6.90 -8.72
CA THR A 445 20.05 -5.78 -8.12
C THR A 445 21.56 -5.95 -8.25
N MET A 446 22.31 -4.85 -8.19
CA MET A 446 23.77 -4.90 -8.23
C MET A 446 24.37 -5.70 -7.06
N GLY A 447 23.73 -5.68 -5.89
CA GLY A 447 24.16 -6.50 -4.74
C GLY A 447 23.99 -8.01 -4.97
N GLU A 448 22.96 -8.42 -5.72
CA GLU A 448 22.74 -9.83 -6.09
C GLU A 448 23.70 -10.28 -7.20
N LEU A 449 23.98 -9.39 -8.15
CA LEU A 449 24.92 -9.66 -9.25
C LEU A 449 26.39 -9.66 -8.78
N LEU A 450 26.75 -8.85 -7.78
CA LEU A 450 28.10 -8.78 -7.24
C LEU A 450 28.07 -8.65 -5.70
N PRO A 451 27.84 -9.78 -4.99
CA PRO A 451 27.81 -9.79 -3.53
C PRO A 451 29.18 -9.45 -2.95
N SER A 452 29.20 -8.76 -1.80
CA SER A 452 30.42 -8.32 -1.12
C SER A 452 31.39 -7.55 -2.03
N SER A 453 30.82 -6.73 -2.92
CA SER A 453 31.59 -5.95 -3.89
C SER A 453 32.45 -4.88 -3.24
N PHE A 454 33.69 -4.77 -3.73
CA PHE A 454 34.59 -3.67 -3.42
C PHE A 454 34.11 -2.39 -4.11
N GLY A 455 34.11 -1.26 -3.40
CA GLY A 455 33.74 0.02 -3.99
C GLY A 455 34.28 1.23 -3.22
N PRO A 456 33.81 2.45 -3.55
CA PRO A 456 34.28 3.69 -2.94
C PRO A 456 34.17 3.74 -1.41
N ASN A 457 33.25 2.96 -0.83
CA ASN A 457 33.05 2.87 0.61
C ASN A 457 34.16 2.12 1.35
N ASP A 458 34.95 1.31 0.64
CA ASP A 458 36.03 0.49 1.21
C ASP A 458 37.39 1.19 1.11
N LEU A 459 37.45 2.34 0.43
CA LEU A 459 38.66 3.16 0.29
C LEU A 459 38.70 4.22 1.39
N PRO A 460 39.90 4.56 1.92
CA PRO A 460 40.06 5.68 2.83
C PRO A 460 39.68 6.99 2.12
N LYS A 461 38.87 7.81 2.81
CA LYS A 461 38.41 9.11 2.31
C LYS A 461 39.48 10.18 2.36
#